data_AF-J9AWW6-F1
#
_entry.id   AF-J9AWW6-F1
#
_cell.length_a   1.000
_cell.length_b   1.000
_cell.length_c   1.000
_cell.angle_alpha   90.00
_cell.angle_beta   90.00
_cell.angle_gamma   90.00
#
_symmetry.space_group_name_H-M   'P 1'
#
loop_
_entity.id
_entity.type
_entity.pdbx_description
1 polymer ?
#
loop_
_entity_poly.entity_id
_entity_poly.type
_entity_poly.pdbx_seq_one_letter_code
_entity_poly.pdbx_strand_id
1 'polypeptide(L)'
;MITVASYYEKLMNSTRSRNVRQAVVYIRELDAAANRINSTIETLDQITNEVNNEIGCYTEDFTKSWITETDALKNNLYQLSIQLQKQQKAINNVANHFSRSIKVINGMNDNLREHKSLLKKCRIFDINILALIKLVRLQSRKMVASAKEHWSVEDLKTLPLAIDELNKVVINLGNLRTACKLIAPTSLPDEKDIANLIHQA
;
A
#
# COMPACT_ATOMS: atom_id res chain seq x y z
N MET A 1 -20.74 -38.11 -76.14
CA MET A 1 -22.07 -38.67 -75.80
C MET A 1 -22.94 -38.54 -77.06
N ILE A 2 -23.42 -39.63 -77.64
CA ILE A 2 -24.35 -39.57 -78.78
C ILE A 2 -25.67 -39.06 -78.22
N THR A 3 -26.09 -37.85 -78.58
CA THR A 3 -27.38 -37.30 -78.12
C THR A 3 -28.51 -38.19 -78.63
N VAL A 4 -29.54 -38.40 -77.82
CA VAL A 4 -30.71 -39.23 -78.19
C VAL A 4 -31.31 -38.74 -79.51
N ALA A 5 -31.23 -37.44 -79.79
CA ALA A 5 -31.59 -36.82 -81.07
C ALA A 5 -30.83 -37.39 -82.28
N SER A 6 -29.51 -37.63 -82.17
CA SER A 6 -28.70 -38.23 -83.25
C SER A 6 -29.12 -39.67 -83.56
N TYR A 7 -29.59 -40.40 -82.56
CA TYR A 7 -30.04 -41.79 -82.70
C TYR A 7 -31.37 -41.87 -83.46
N TYR A 8 -32.31 -40.97 -83.17
CA TYR A 8 -33.61 -40.89 -83.87
C TYR A 8 -33.51 -40.30 -85.28
N GLU A 9 -32.54 -39.41 -85.54
CA GLU A 9 -32.31 -38.84 -86.86
C GLU A 9 -31.89 -39.90 -87.90
N LYS A 10 -31.10 -40.90 -87.48
CA LYS A 10 -30.77 -42.07 -88.31
C LYS A 10 -31.97 -42.99 -88.58
N LEU A 11 -32.91 -43.07 -87.65
CA LEU A 11 -34.12 -43.91 -87.76
C LEU A 11 -35.17 -43.31 -88.71
N MET A 12 -35.10 -41.99 -88.98
CA MET A 12 -36.08 -41.24 -89.78
C MET A 12 -35.85 -41.22 -91.29
N ASN A 13 -34.68 -41.59 -91.80
CA ASN A 13 -34.44 -41.62 -93.25
C ASN A 13 -35.31 -42.67 -93.98
N SER A 14 -36.09 -43.49 -93.26
CA SER A 14 -36.88 -44.60 -93.81
C SER A 14 -38.42 -44.50 -93.64
N THR A 15 -39.01 -43.49 -92.98
CA THR A 15 -40.49 -43.44 -92.82
C THR A 15 -41.10 -42.03 -92.68
N ARG A 16 -41.98 -41.63 -93.61
CA ARG A 16 -42.67 -40.32 -93.67
C ARG A 16 -43.98 -40.31 -92.83
N SER A 17 -43.90 -40.01 -91.53
CA SER A 17 -45.11 -39.67 -90.72
C SER A 17 -44.92 -38.38 -89.92
N ARG A 18 -45.92 -37.47 -89.97
CA ARG A 18 -45.91 -36.13 -89.36
C ARG A 18 -45.65 -36.16 -87.85
N ASN A 19 -46.15 -37.20 -87.17
CA ASN A 19 -46.00 -37.41 -85.73
C ASN A 19 -44.55 -37.71 -85.31
N VAL A 20 -43.77 -38.36 -86.19
CA VAL A 20 -42.36 -38.71 -85.93
C VAL A 20 -41.48 -37.45 -85.99
N ARG A 21 -41.72 -36.55 -86.95
CA ARG A 21 -41.03 -35.25 -86.99
C ARG A 21 -41.29 -34.42 -85.74
N GLN A 22 -42.52 -34.42 -85.24
CA GLN A 22 -42.90 -33.67 -84.05
C GLN A 22 -42.26 -34.25 -82.78
N ALA A 23 -42.17 -35.58 -82.66
CA ALA A 23 -41.44 -36.23 -81.59
C ALA A 23 -39.95 -35.87 -81.58
N VAL A 24 -39.30 -35.75 -82.75
CA VAL A 24 -37.89 -35.35 -82.83
C VAL A 24 -37.67 -33.89 -82.42
N VAL A 25 -38.60 -32.99 -82.72
CA VAL A 25 -38.56 -31.60 -82.23
C VAL A 25 -38.62 -31.60 -80.70
N TYR A 26 -39.56 -32.33 -80.10
CA TYR A 26 -39.66 -32.42 -78.64
C TYR A 26 -38.43 -33.07 -77.99
N ILE A 27 -37.82 -34.07 -78.62
CA ILE A 27 -36.58 -34.69 -78.12
C ILE A 27 -35.42 -33.68 -78.17
N ARG A 28 -35.31 -32.84 -79.20
CA ARG A 28 -34.29 -31.78 -79.28
C ARG A 28 -34.50 -30.70 -78.23
N GLU A 29 -35.75 -30.33 -77.97
CA GLU A 29 -36.10 -29.38 -76.90
C GLU A 29 -35.78 -29.95 -75.52
N LEU A 30 -36.06 -31.24 -75.29
CA LEU A 30 -35.70 -31.95 -74.06
C LEU A 30 -34.18 -32.06 -73.89
N ASP A 31 -33.43 -32.36 -74.94
CA ASP A 31 -31.96 -32.44 -74.91
C ASP A 31 -31.34 -31.06 -74.63
N ALA A 32 -31.87 -30.00 -75.24
CA ALA A 32 -31.49 -28.62 -74.96
C ALA A 32 -31.84 -28.22 -73.51
N ALA A 33 -33.00 -28.63 -72.99
CA ALA A 33 -33.39 -28.41 -71.61
C ALA A 33 -32.48 -29.17 -70.63
N ALA A 34 -32.14 -30.42 -70.92
CA ALA A 34 -31.21 -31.22 -70.12
C ALA A 34 -29.82 -30.59 -70.07
N ASN A 35 -29.31 -30.11 -71.21
CA ASN A 35 -28.03 -29.40 -71.26
C ASN A 35 -28.05 -28.09 -70.45
N ARG A 36 -29.17 -27.34 -70.48
CA ARG A 36 -29.35 -26.14 -69.64
C ARG A 36 -29.40 -26.49 -68.15
N ILE A 37 -30.09 -27.55 -67.77
CA ILE A 37 -30.16 -28.02 -66.39
C ILE A 37 -28.77 -28.44 -65.90
N ASN A 38 -28.02 -29.22 -66.68
CA ASN A 38 -26.65 -29.61 -66.32
C ASN A 38 -25.74 -28.40 -66.16
N SER A 39 -25.80 -27.45 -67.10
CA SER A 39 -25.03 -26.20 -66.99
C SER A 39 -25.43 -25.40 -65.74
N THR A 40 -26.72 -25.39 -65.37
CA THR A 40 -27.18 -24.71 -64.15
C THR A 40 -26.67 -25.41 -62.89
N ILE A 41 -26.66 -26.74 -62.86
CA ILE A 41 -26.11 -27.53 -61.75
C ILE A 41 -24.62 -27.23 -61.57
N GLU A 42 -23.84 -27.24 -62.66
CA GLU A 42 -22.41 -26.90 -62.61
C GLU A 42 -22.15 -25.49 -62.05
N THR A 43 -22.99 -24.51 -62.43
CA THR A 43 -22.87 -23.15 -61.87
C THR A 43 -23.21 -23.09 -60.38
N LEU A 44 -24.21 -23.86 -59.93
CA LEU A 44 -24.58 -23.93 -58.52
C LEU A 44 -23.49 -24.61 -57.68
N ASP A 45 -22.82 -25.63 -58.22
CA ASP A 45 -21.70 -26.30 -57.56
C ASP A 45 -20.49 -25.35 -57.43
N GLN A 46 -20.19 -24.57 -58.47
CA GLN A 46 -19.15 -23.54 -58.40
C GLN A 46 -19.44 -22.49 -57.34
N ILE A 47 -20.67 -21.96 -57.30
CA ILE A 47 -21.10 -20.99 -56.28
C ILE A 47 -20.99 -21.62 -54.89
N THR A 48 -21.42 -22.86 -54.72
CA THR A 48 -21.36 -23.56 -53.42
C THR A 48 -19.91 -23.72 -52.94
N ASN A 49 -18.99 -24.08 -53.83
CA ASN A 49 -17.58 -24.21 -53.49
C ASN A 49 -16.92 -22.86 -53.15
N GLU A 50 -17.24 -21.80 -53.88
CA GLU A 50 -16.73 -20.45 -53.63
C GLU A 50 -17.21 -19.93 -52.26
N VAL A 51 -18.50 -20.09 -51.97
CA VAL A 51 -19.09 -19.72 -50.67
C VAL A 51 -18.47 -20.53 -49.53
N ASN A 52 -18.28 -21.84 -49.69
CA ASN A 52 -17.65 -22.69 -48.68
C ASN A 52 -16.20 -22.27 -48.41
N ASN A 53 -15.43 -21.93 -49.45
CA ASN A 53 -14.07 -21.45 -49.31
C ASN A 53 -14.02 -20.09 -48.60
N GLU A 54 -14.91 -19.16 -48.96
CA GLU A 54 -14.99 -17.84 -48.34
C GLU A 54 -15.34 -17.94 -46.85
N ILE A 55 -16.33 -18.77 -46.49
CA ILE A 55 -16.68 -19.05 -45.08
C ILE A 55 -15.50 -19.66 -44.34
N GLY A 56 -14.76 -20.58 -44.97
CA GLY A 56 -13.54 -21.17 -44.42
C GLY A 56 -12.48 -20.12 -44.10
N CYS A 57 -12.17 -19.23 -45.05
CA CYS A 57 -11.21 -18.14 -44.86
C CYS A 57 -11.62 -17.20 -43.71
N TYR A 58 -12.87 -16.74 -43.68
CA TYR A 58 -13.34 -15.88 -42.58
C TYR A 58 -13.27 -16.57 -41.22
N THR A 59 -13.55 -17.87 -41.15
CA THR A 59 -13.49 -18.64 -39.90
C THR A 59 -12.05 -18.78 -39.41
N GLU A 60 -11.09 -19.03 -40.31
CA GLU A 60 -9.67 -19.07 -39.97
C GLU A 60 -9.15 -17.72 -39.48
N ASP A 61 -9.49 -16.63 -40.17
CA ASP A 61 -9.04 -15.29 -39.83
C ASP A 61 -9.63 -14.83 -38.50
N PHE A 62 -10.92 -15.11 -38.26
CA PHE A 62 -11.56 -14.87 -36.96
C PHE A 62 -10.85 -15.64 -35.84
N THR A 63 -10.56 -16.93 -36.06
CA THR A 63 -9.88 -17.78 -35.06
C THR A 63 -8.47 -17.25 -34.75
N LYS A 64 -7.70 -16.86 -35.77
CA LYS A 64 -6.36 -16.26 -35.59
C LYS A 64 -6.43 -14.94 -34.83
N SER A 65 -7.39 -14.08 -35.16
CA SER A 65 -7.60 -12.80 -34.46
C SER A 65 -7.94 -13.03 -33.00
N TRP A 66 -8.88 -13.94 -32.72
CA TRP A 66 -9.33 -14.26 -31.37
C TRP A 66 -8.21 -14.82 -30.49
N ILE A 67 -7.38 -15.72 -31.03
CA ILE A 67 -6.21 -16.26 -30.32
C ILE A 67 -5.22 -15.14 -30.00
N THR A 68 -4.92 -14.28 -30.97
CA THR A 68 -3.97 -13.18 -30.83
C THR A 68 -4.42 -12.19 -29.75
N GLU A 69 -5.70 -11.79 -29.77
CA GLU A 69 -6.27 -10.90 -28.75
C GLU A 69 -6.28 -11.53 -27.36
N THR A 70 -6.62 -12.82 -27.27
CA THR A 70 -6.62 -13.57 -26.01
C THR A 70 -5.22 -13.66 -25.41
N ASP A 71 -4.21 -13.95 -26.24
CA ASP A 71 -2.81 -14.00 -25.80
C ASP A 71 -2.28 -12.63 -25.37
N ALA A 72 -2.64 -11.57 -26.10
CA ALA A 72 -2.31 -10.20 -25.71
C ALA A 72 -2.94 -9.82 -24.35
N LEU A 73 -4.21 -10.15 -24.15
CA LEU A 73 -4.90 -9.93 -22.88
C LEU A 73 -4.23 -10.70 -21.73
N LYS A 74 -3.91 -11.98 -21.94
CA LYS A 74 -3.23 -12.82 -20.96
C LYS A 74 -1.87 -12.24 -20.55
N ASN A 75 -1.08 -11.78 -21.51
CA ASN A 75 0.20 -11.14 -21.26
C ASN A 75 0.05 -9.83 -20.46
N ASN A 76 -0.93 -9.00 -20.81
CA ASN A 76 -1.21 -7.76 -20.08
C ASN A 76 -1.62 -8.04 -18.63
N LEU A 77 -2.49 -9.03 -18.39
CA LEU A 77 -2.89 -9.44 -17.04
C LEU A 77 -1.70 -9.99 -16.23
N TYR A 78 -0.82 -10.76 -16.86
CA TYR A 78 0.40 -11.24 -16.21
C TYR A 78 1.32 -10.09 -15.79
N GLN A 79 1.56 -9.12 -16.67
CA GLN A 79 2.34 -7.93 -16.35
C GLN A 79 1.72 -7.10 -15.21
N LEU A 80 0.40 -6.92 -15.24
CA LEU A 80 -0.34 -6.26 -14.16
C LEU A 80 -0.14 -6.99 -12.83
N SER A 81 -0.20 -8.32 -12.82
CA SER A 81 0.01 -9.12 -11.60
C SER A 81 1.41 -8.91 -11.00
N ILE A 82 2.46 -8.85 -11.84
CA ILE A 82 3.83 -8.57 -11.41
C ILE A 82 3.93 -7.17 -10.82
N GLN A 83 3.31 -6.16 -11.46
CA GLN A 83 3.33 -4.79 -10.96
C GLN A 83 2.62 -4.66 -9.62
N LEU A 84 1.45 -5.29 -9.47
CA LEU A 84 0.71 -5.33 -8.20
C LEU A 84 1.53 -6.00 -7.09
N GLN A 85 2.22 -7.10 -7.39
CA GLN A 85 3.09 -7.76 -6.41
C GLN A 85 4.27 -6.86 -5.98
N LYS A 86 4.88 -6.12 -6.91
CA LYS A 86 5.92 -5.14 -6.60
C LYS A 86 5.39 -4.01 -5.72
N GLN A 87 4.22 -3.47 -6.04
CA GLN A 87 3.57 -2.42 -5.25
C GLN A 87 3.23 -2.91 -3.84
N GLN A 88 2.67 -4.11 -3.71
CA GLN A 88 2.37 -4.70 -2.40
C GLN A 88 3.63 -4.83 -1.53
N LYS A 89 4.76 -5.27 -2.11
CA LYS A 89 6.04 -5.34 -1.40
C LYS A 89 6.53 -3.96 -0.95
N ALA A 90 6.40 -2.94 -1.80
CA ALA A 90 6.76 -1.56 -1.45
C ALA A 90 5.89 -1.02 -0.30
N ILE A 91 4.57 -1.23 -0.36
CA ILE A 91 3.63 -0.83 0.71
C ILE A 91 3.98 -1.51 2.04
N ASN A 92 4.26 -2.81 2.02
CA ASN A 92 4.64 -3.54 3.24
C ASN A 92 5.95 -3.00 3.84
N ASN A 93 6.93 -2.65 3.02
CA ASN A 93 8.18 -2.04 3.50
C ASN A 93 7.92 -0.69 4.18
N VAL A 94 7.09 0.16 3.58
CA VAL A 94 6.69 1.46 4.16
C VAL A 94 5.94 1.26 5.48
N ALA A 95 4.99 0.32 5.54
CA ALA A 95 4.24 0.01 6.75
C ALA A 95 5.15 -0.48 7.88
N ASN A 96 6.13 -1.34 7.57
CA ASN A 96 7.13 -1.81 8.53
C ASN A 96 8.01 -0.66 9.05
N HIS A 97 8.46 0.23 8.16
CA HIS A 97 9.23 1.41 8.55
C HIS A 97 8.41 2.32 9.48
N PHE A 98 7.16 2.61 9.10
CA PHE A 98 6.25 3.41 9.91
C PHE A 98 6.03 2.80 11.30
N SER A 99 5.77 1.49 11.37
CA SER A 99 5.63 0.76 12.64
C SER A 99 6.87 0.88 13.52
N ARG A 100 8.08 0.79 12.94
CA ARG A 100 9.34 0.97 13.66
C ARG A 100 9.47 2.40 14.19
N SER A 101 9.16 3.41 13.37
CA SER A 101 9.20 4.81 13.79
C SER A 101 8.24 5.10 14.95
N ILE A 102 7.01 4.57 14.90
CA ILE A 102 6.04 4.71 16.00
C ILE A 102 6.57 4.09 17.30
N LYS A 103 7.23 2.93 17.24
CA LYS A 103 7.86 2.34 18.45
C LYS A 103 8.94 3.23 19.04
N VAL A 104 9.76 3.88 18.21
CA VAL A 104 10.77 4.84 18.68
C VAL A 104 10.12 6.05 19.34
N ILE A 105 9.10 6.64 18.71
CA ILE A 105 8.36 7.79 19.25
C ILE A 105 7.73 7.45 20.60
N ASN A 106 7.12 6.27 20.74
CA ASN A 106 6.55 5.82 22.00
C ASN A 106 7.62 5.69 23.09
N GLY A 107 8.78 5.12 22.77
CA GLY A 107 9.91 5.04 23.70
C GLY A 107 10.43 6.41 24.12
N MET A 108 10.52 7.37 23.19
CA MET A 108 10.88 8.76 23.51
C MET A 108 9.86 9.42 24.44
N ASN A 109 8.57 9.18 24.23
CA ASN A 109 7.50 9.72 25.05
C ASN A 109 7.52 9.15 26.48
N ASP A 110 7.76 7.85 26.62
CA ASP A 110 7.92 7.20 27.93
C ASP A 110 9.11 7.78 28.69
N ASN A 111 10.25 7.95 28.02
CA ASN A 111 11.43 8.60 28.61
C ASN A 111 11.13 10.05 29.03
N LEU A 112 10.43 10.83 28.20
CA LEU A 112 10.06 12.21 28.52
C LEU A 112 9.14 12.27 29.75
N ARG A 113 8.19 11.33 29.87
CA ARG A 113 7.33 11.20 31.05
C ARG A 113 8.13 10.89 32.30
N GLU A 114 9.12 9.98 32.21
CA GLU A 114 10.03 9.68 33.31
C GLU A 114 10.87 10.90 33.71
N HIS A 115 11.48 11.59 32.74
CA HIS A 115 12.21 12.83 32.96
C HIS A 115 11.34 13.90 33.65
N LYS A 116 10.08 14.08 33.24
CA LYS A 116 9.13 15.00 33.87
C LYS A 116 8.82 14.61 35.32
N SER A 117 8.72 13.31 35.61
CA SER A 117 8.54 12.78 36.96
C SER A 117 9.76 13.06 37.85
N LEU A 118 10.97 12.81 37.34
CA LEU A 118 12.22 13.11 38.04
C LEU A 118 12.35 14.61 38.34
N LEU A 119 12.05 15.48 37.37
CA LEU A 119 12.09 16.92 37.57
C LEU A 119 11.15 17.38 38.69
N LYS A 120 9.94 16.81 38.78
CA LYS A 120 9.01 17.07 39.89
C LYS A 120 9.61 16.67 41.23
N LYS A 121 10.23 15.48 41.31
CA LYS A 121 10.90 15.01 42.54
C LYS A 121 12.06 15.93 42.94
N CYS A 122 12.90 16.36 41.99
CA CYS A 122 13.99 17.30 42.25
C CYS A 122 13.49 18.64 42.79
N ARG A 123 12.38 19.18 42.26
CA ARG A 123 11.76 20.42 42.77
C ARG A 123 11.25 20.26 44.21
N ILE A 124 10.58 19.15 44.51
CA ILE A 124 10.11 18.84 45.88
C ILE A 124 11.31 18.77 46.83
N PHE A 125 12.40 18.12 46.40
CA PHE A 125 13.62 18.01 47.19
C PHE A 125 14.28 19.37 47.46
N ASP A 126 14.37 20.27 46.46
CA ASP A 126 14.89 21.65 46.64
C ASP A 126 14.07 22.43 47.68
N ILE A 127 12.74 22.33 47.62
CA ILE A 127 11.82 22.98 48.55
C ILE A 127 12.02 22.44 49.97
N ASN A 128 12.14 21.11 50.13
CA ASN A 128 12.34 20.47 51.42
C ASN A 128 13.68 20.87 52.06
N ILE A 129 14.77 20.90 51.28
CA ILE A 129 16.07 21.37 51.78
C ILE A 129 15.97 22.84 52.23
N LEU A 130 15.32 23.69 51.43
CA LEU A 130 15.13 25.09 51.79
C LEU A 130 14.31 25.25 53.08
N ALA A 131 13.24 24.46 53.25
CA ALA A 131 12.44 24.44 54.46
C ALA A 131 13.26 24.00 55.68
N LEU A 132 14.08 22.96 55.53
CA LEU A 132 14.97 22.47 56.58
C LEU A 132 16.01 23.52 56.98
N ILE A 133 16.65 24.19 56.01
CA ILE A 133 17.58 25.31 56.28
C ILE A 133 16.89 26.42 57.09
N LYS A 134 15.65 26.79 56.73
CA LYS A 134 14.87 27.81 57.45
C LYS A 134 14.56 27.36 58.88
N LEU A 135 14.17 26.09 59.06
CA LEU A 135 13.87 25.52 60.37
C LEU A 135 15.09 25.49 61.27
N VAL A 136 16.23 24.99 60.78
CA VAL A 136 17.50 24.96 61.52
C VAL A 136 17.88 26.37 61.97
N ARG A 137 17.86 27.36 61.06
CA ARG A 137 18.15 28.76 61.40
C ARG A 137 17.21 29.31 62.48
N LEU A 138 15.92 29.00 62.41
CA LEU A 138 14.93 29.43 63.40
C LEU A 138 15.22 28.81 64.77
N GLN A 139 15.49 27.50 64.82
CA GLN A 139 15.79 26.80 66.06
C GLN A 139 17.12 27.27 66.67
N SER A 140 18.16 27.48 65.86
CA SER A 140 19.42 28.07 66.31
C SER A 140 19.20 29.43 66.99
N ARG A 141 18.37 30.31 66.40
CA ARG A 141 18.05 31.60 67.00
C ARG A 141 17.30 31.46 68.33
N LYS A 142 16.32 30.56 68.41
CA LYS A 142 15.57 30.30 69.65
C LYS A 142 16.48 29.75 70.75
N MET A 143 17.35 28.80 70.41
CA MET A 143 18.33 28.24 71.35
C MET A 143 19.29 29.31 71.87
N VAL A 144 19.83 30.16 70.98
CA VAL A 144 20.72 31.26 71.38
C VAL A 144 20.02 32.28 72.28
N ALA A 145 18.76 32.63 71.99
CA ALA A 145 17.99 33.53 72.84
C ALA A 145 17.76 32.93 74.23
N SER A 146 17.31 31.67 74.30
CA SER A 146 17.06 30.97 75.56
C SER A 146 18.33 30.76 76.38
N ALA A 147 19.44 30.38 75.74
CA ALA A 147 20.74 30.20 76.40
C ALA A 147 21.25 31.50 77.01
N LYS A 148 21.12 32.63 76.30
CA LYS A 148 21.51 33.95 76.82
C LYS A 148 20.71 34.38 78.05
N GLU A 149 19.47 33.93 78.17
CA GLU A 149 18.59 34.30 79.27
C GLU A 149 18.74 33.38 80.49
N HIS A 150 19.14 32.10 80.31
CA HIS A 150 18.98 31.07 81.35
C HIS A 150 20.26 30.28 81.69
N TRP A 151 21.33 30.36 80.89
CA TRP A 151 22.53 29.54 81.11
C TRP A 151 23.55 30.21 82.02
N SER A 152 24.37 29.39 82.69
CA SER A 152 25.48 29.90 83.49
C SER A 152 26.59 30.49 82.60
N VAL A 153 27.44 31.34 83.17
CA VAL A 153 28.59 31.95 82.47
C VAL A 153 29.53 30.89 81.90
N GLU A 154 29.67 29.74 82.58
CA GLU A 154 30.54 28.66 82.12
C GLU A 154 29.93 27.92 80.92
N ASP A 155 28.62 27.64 80.95
CA ASP A 155 27.91 26.99 79.84
C ASP A 155 27.90 27.86 78.58
N LEU A 156 27.81 29.20 78.75
CA LEU A 156 27.87 30.17 77.65
C LEU A 156 29.20 30.14 76.88
N LYS A 157 30.30 29.64 77.46
CA LYS A 157 31.58 29.48 76.75
C LYS A 157 31.51 28.43 75.64
N THR A 158 30.59 27.46 75.74
CA THR A 158 30.42 26.38 74.74
C THR A 158 29.44 26.75 73.64
N LEU A 159 28.59 27.76 73.86
CA LEU A 159 27.57 28.22 72.92
C LEU A 159 28.14 28.62 71.54
N PRO A 160 29.30 29.30 71.42
CA PRO A 160 29.91 29.59 70.13
C PRO A 160 30.25 28.33 69.32
N LEU A 161 30.70 27.26 69.96
CA LEU A 161 31.02 25.99 69.30
C LEU A 161 29.75 25.33 68.75
N ALA A 162 28.66 25.33 69.52
CA ALA A 162 27.37 24.82 69.07
C ALA A 162 26.79 25.64 67.89
N ILE A 163 26.98 26.96 67.90
CA ILE A 163 26.59 27.84 66.78
C ILE A 163 27.42 27.55 65.53
N ASP A 164 28.72 27.32 65.67
CA ASP A 164 29.60 26.97 64.55
C ASP A 164 29.18 25.67 63.87
N GLU A 165 28.89 24.62 64.65
CA GLU A 165 28.37 23.35 64.13
C GLU A 165 27.02 23.51 63.41
N LEU A 166 26.10 24.31 63.96
CA LEU A 166 24.83 24.62 63.29
C LEU A 166 25.03 25.38 61.97
N ASN A 167 26.00 26.29 61.92
CA ASN A 167 26.35 27.01 60.69
C ASN A 167 26.95 26.07 59.64
N LYS A 168 27.80 25.11 60.03
CA LYS A 168 28.31 24.06 59.13
C LYS A 168 27.17 23.23 58.53
N VAL A 169 26.18 22.84 59.34
CA VAL A 169 24.98 22.12 58.86
C VAL A 169 24.22 22.96 57.83
N VAL A 170 24.01 24.26 58.09
CA VAL A 170 23.33 25.18 57.15
C VAL A 170 24.10 25.31 55.83
N ILE A 171 25.43 25.42 55.88
CA ILE A 171 26.29 25.50 54.69
C ILE A 171 26.20 24.20 53.89
N ASN A 172 26.30 23.03 54.55
CA ASN A 172 26.22 21.73 53.90
C ASN A 172 24.87 21.51 53.21
N LEU A 173 23.77 21.90 53.85
CA LEU A 173 22.44 21.86 53.23
C LEU A 173 22.33 22.84 52.04
N GLY A 174 22.95 24.01 52.13
CA GLY A 174 23.03 24.97 51.03
C GLY A 174 23.81 24.42 49.83
N ASN A 175 24.94 23.77 50.08
CA ASN A 175 25.75 23.12 49.04
C ASN A 175 25.00 21.96 48.38
N LEU A 176 24.32 21.12 49.17
CA LEU A 176 23.47 20.05 48.67
C LEU A 176 22.36 20.61 47.77
N ARG A 177 21.73 21.72 48.18
CA ARG A 177 20.73 22.41 47.38
C ARG A 177 21.27 22.86 46.02
N THR A 178 22.47 23.45 46.01
CA THR A 178 23.14 23.88 44.77
C THR A 178 23.46 22.69 43.87
N ALA A 179 23.97 21.59 44.43
CA ALA A 179 24.21 20.37 43.68
C ALA A 179 22.91 19.82 43.05
N CYS A 180 21.80 19.80 43.79
CA CYS A 180 20.51 19.39 43.25
C CYS A 180 20.01 20.27 42.10
N LYS A 181 20.30 21.58 42.12
CA LYS A 181 19.97 22.49 41.01
C LYS A 181 20.84 22.27 39.78
N LEU A 182 22.09 21.87 39.96
CA LEU A 182 23.01 21.54 38.86
C LEU A 182 22.67 20.20 38.20
N ILE A 183 22.19 19.24 38.99
CA ILE A 183 21.79 17.91 38.50
C ILE A 183 20.35 17.93 37.95
N ALA A 184 19.53 18.90 38.36
CA ALA A 184 18.21 19.10 37.76
C ALA A 184 18.38 19.47 36.26
N PRO A 185 17.79 18.71 35.32
CA PRO A 185 17.90 19.01 33.90
C PRO A 185 17.38 20.43 33.62
N THR A 186 18.23 21.29 33.05
CA THR A 186 18.00 22.74 32.95
C THR A 186 16.98 23.16 31.90
N SER A 187 16.59 22.28 30.98
CA SER A 187 15.50 22.54 30.04
C SER A 187 15.09 21.23 29.38
N LEU A 188 13.82 20.87 29.50
CA LEU A 188 13.18 20.07 28.45
C LEU A 188 13.19 20.94 27.19
N PRO A 189 13.49 20.40 25.99
CA PRO A 189 13.04 21.03 24.76
C PRO A 189 11.54 21.25 24.92
N ASP A 190 11.04 22.45 24.58
CA ASP A 190 9.61 22.70 24.72
C ASP A 190 8.84 21.66 23.88
N GLU A 191 7.63 21.31 24.31
CA GLU A 191 6.77 20.36 23.57
C GLU A 191 6.61 20.78 22.09
N LYS A 192 6.74 22.09 21.84
CA LYS A 192 6.82 22.75 20.53
C LYS A 192 8.07 22.40 19.73
N ASP A 193 9.24 22.32 20.37
CA ASP A 193 10.52 21.97 19.73
C ASP A 193 10.53 20.51 19.28
N ILE A 194 9.92 19.63 20.08
CA ILE A 194 9.75 18.21 19.75
C ILE A 194 8.75 18.04 18.60
N ALA A 195 7.61 18.76 18.63
CA ALA A 195 6.64 18.73 17.53
C ALA A 195 7.23 19.26 16.20
N ASN A 196 8.06 20.30 16.26
CA ASN A 196 8.77 20.84 15.09
C ASN A 196 9.77 19.83 14.50
N LEU A 197 10.51 19.10 15.33
CA LEU A 197 11.42 18.04 14.87
C LEU A 197 10.67 16.86 14.22
N ILE A 198 9.47 16.54 14.71
CA ILE A 198 8.60 15.50 14.12
C ILE A 198 8.00 15.95 12.79
N HIS A 199 7.71 17.25 12.59
CA HIS A 199 7.21 17.79 11.32
C HIS A 199 8.30 18.00 10.25
N GLN A 200 9.58 18.03 10.64
CA GLN A 200 10.71 18.21 9.73
C GLN A 200 11.34 16.89 9.25
N ALA A 201 10.94 15.75 9.80
CA ALA A 201 11.40 14.40 9.44
C ALA A 201 10.36 13.66 8.58
#